data_AF-A0A8X8ZVN6-F1
#
_entry.id   AF-A0A8X8ZVN6-F1
#
_cell.length_a   1.000
_cell.length_b   1.000
_cell.length_c   1.000
_cell.angle_alpha   90.00
_cell.angle_beta   90.00
_cell.angle_gamma   90.00
#
_symmetry.space_group_name_H-M   'P 1'
#
loop_
_entity.id
_entity.type
_entity.pdbx_description
1 polymer ?
#
loop_
_entity_poly.entity_id
_entity_poly.type
_entity_poly.pdbx_seq_one_letter_code
_entity_poly.pdbx_strand_id
1 'polypeptide(L)'
;MGRFNLEISKPSEPALTTSTSRSETVNGSHEFMIAGYSLSKGIGIGKYVASDTFMVGGYDWAIYFYPDGKSAEDNSTYVSLFIALASEGTDVRALFELTLLDQSGRERHKVLPWRKMLNMCPLIDVGLEATREGFSGCKVSVSELHSHTFIVLCCYVSAVYLSIVAYLWGTPGEEGYKRFFKRSALETSDYLKDNCLQIRCCVGVVKSRTEGPKIYCIPLPPSDIGQQFGKLLKSGKGTDVNFEVDGETFSAHKLVLAGRSPVFRAQLYGPMKDLSTRCIKVEDMKAPVFKALLHFMYWDSLPDMEELTGMNPKWASTLMSQHLLAAADRYGLDRLRLLCEAKLCEDVAINTVANNIGTGRTAPLFPAKSRLSQICGIA
;
A
#
# COMPACT_ATOMS: atom_id res chain seq x y z
N MET A 1 51.91 26.74 -33.55
CA MET A 1 51.93 25.31 -33.96
C MET A 1 52.49 24.49 -32.81
N GLY A 2 51.63 23.82 -32.04
CA GLY A 2 52.05 22.80 -31.06
C GLY A 2 51.41 21.48 -31.49
N ARG A 3 52.24 20.52 -31.91
CA ARG A 3 51.81 19.16 -32.26
C ARG A 3 51.56 18.39 -30.95
N PHE A 4 50.35 17.89 -30.75
CA PHE A 4 50.08 16.88 -29.72
C PHE A 4 50.33 15.50 -30.33
N ASN A 5 51.33 14.79 -29.79
CA ASN A 5 51.58 13.39 -30.08
C ASN A 5 50.50 12.54 -29.38
N LEU A 6 49.77 11.74 -30.14
CA LEU A 6 48.93 10.67 -29.61
C LEU A 6 49.79 9.41 -29.50
N GLU A 7 50.25 9.10 -28.28
CA GLU A 7 50.74 7.75 -27.98
C GLU A 7 49.53 6.83 -27.79
N ILE A 8 49.43 5.82 -28.66
CA ILE A 8 48.42 4.77 -28.55
C ILE A 8 48.89 3.78 -27.47
N SER A 9 48.22 3.79 -26.32
CA SER A 9 48.48 2.83 -25.25
C SER A 9 48.04 1.41 -25.62
N LYS A 10 48.91 0.44 -25.31
CA LYS A 10 48.79 -1.01 -25.50
C LYS A 10 47.46 -1.58 -24.93
N PRO A 11 46.86 -2.64 -25.50
CA PRO A 11 45.61 -3.20 -24.98
C PRO A 11 45.84 -3.84 -23.60
N SER A 12 45.04 -3.47 -22.61
CA SER A 12 45.04 -4.06 -21.27
C SER A 12 44.56 -5.52 -21.34
N GLU A 13 45.22 -6.41 -20.59
CA GLU A 13 44.77 -7.79 -20.39
C GLU A 13 43.30 -7.84 -19.92
N PRO A 14 42.52 -8.87 -20.31
CA PRO A 14 41.12 -8.96 -19.95
C PRO A 14 40.98 -9.05 -18.42
N ALA A 15 40.39 -8.02 -17.83
CA ALA A 15 40.13 -7.96 -16.40
C ALA A 15 39.28 -9.15 -15.97
N LEU A 16 39.82 -9.98 -15.07
CA LEU A 16 39.07 -11.05 -14.43
C LEU A 16 37.93 -10.40 -13.64
N THR A 17 36.68 -10.70 -13.99
CA THR A 17 35.52 -10.21 -13.23
C THR A 17 35.02 -11.32 -12.32
N THR A 18 34.87 -10.98 -11.04
CA THR A 18 34.25 -11.85 -10.04
C THR A 18 33.01 -11.15 -9.52
N SER A 19 31.89 -11.87 -9.44
CA SER A 19 30.64 -11.38 -8.85
C SER A 19 30.32 -12.21 -7.61
N THR A 20 29.86 -11.56 -6.55
CA THR A 20 29.42 -12.25 -5.33
C THR A 20 27.91 -12.09 -5.19
N SER A 21 27.18 -13.20 -5.15
CA SER A 21 25.77 -13.20 -4.80
C SER A 21 25.63 -13.18 -3.27
N ARG A 22 24.96 -12.15 -2.73
CA ARG A 22 24.62 -12.07 -1.30
C ARG A 22 23.11 -12.18 -1.15
N SER A 23 22.67 -13.05 -0.25
CA SER A 23 21.26 -13.19 0.11
C SER A 23 21.07 -12.72 1.55
N GLU A 24 20.10 -11.84 1.76
CA GLU A 24 19.69 -11.34 3.07
C GLU A 24 18.23 -11.70 3.32
N THR A 25 17.88 -12.01 4.56
CA THR A 25 16.50 -12.33 4.95
C THR A 25 15.94 -11.21 5.81
N VAL A 26 14.82 -10.63 5.38
CA VAL A 26 14.05 -9.66 6.18
C VAL A 26 12.94 -10.40 6.90
N ASN A 27 12.99 -10.43 8.23
CA ASN A 27 12.00 -11.13 9.05
C ASN A 27 10.93 -10.18 9.59
N GLY A 28 9.72 -10.68 9.76
CA GLY A 28 8.61 -10.03 10.43
C GLY A 28 7.66 -11.05 11.04
N SER A 29 6.80 -10.62 11.96
CA SER A 29 5.80 -11.46 12.60
C SER A 29 4.45 -10.76 12.68
N HIS A 30 3.39 -11.56 12.69
CA HIS A 30 2.01 -11.10 12.79
C HIS A 30 1.21 -12.03 13.70
N GLU A 31 0.41 -11.45 14.60
CA GLU A 31 -0.51 -12.19 15.46
C GLU A 31 -1.94 -11.97 15.02
N PHE A 32 -2.62 -13.06 14.70
CA PHE A 32 -3.98 -13.10 14.22
C PHE A 32 -4.88 -13.77 15.26
N MET A 33 -5.83 -13.00 15.79
CA MET A 33 -6.83 -13.48 16.75
C MET A 33 -8.17 -13.70 16.05
N ILE A 34 -8.68 -14.92 16.14
CA ILE A 34 -10.02 -15.27 15.68
C ILE A 34 -10.93 -15.33 16.90
N ALA A 35 -11.72 -14.27 17.10
CA ALA A 35 -12.78 -14.26 18.09
C ALA A 35 -14.05 -14.92 17.52
N GLY A 36 -14.76 -15.70 18.34
CA GLY A 36 -16.01 -16.31 17.91
C GLY A 36 -15.84 -17.61 17.11
N TYR A 37 -14.84 -18.44 17.42
CA TYR A 37 -14.55 -19.67 16.67
C TYR A 37 -15.79 -20.58 16.46
N SER A 38 -16.68 -20.67 17.44
CA SER A 38 -17.92 -21.43 17.33
C SER A 38 -18.84 -20.97 16.19
N LEU A 39 -18.79 -19.69 15.81
CA LEU A 39 -19.54 -19.12 14.69
C LEU A 39 -18.85 -19.33 13.35
N SER A 40 -17.52 -19.48 13.35
CA SER A 40 -16.76 -19.77 12.14
C SER A 40 -16.68 -21.26 11.85
N LYS A 41 -17.00 -22.15 12.79
CA LYS A 41 -17.14 -23.58 12.50
C LYS A 41 -18.45 -23.85 11.75
N GLY A 42 -18.40 -24.66 10.69
CA GLY A 42 -19.58 -24.99 9.88
C GLY A 42 -19.86 -24.00 8.74
N ILE A 43 -18.95 -23.06 8.46
CA ILE A 43 -19.02 -22.18 7.29
C ILE A 43 -18.85 -22.95 5.97
N GLY A 44 -18.34 -24.18 6.03
CA GLY A 44 -18.22 -25.09 4.90
C GLY A 44 -16.78 -25.29 4.43
N ILE A 45 -16.52 -26.46 3.84
CA ILE A 45 -15.20 -26.84 3.32
C ILE A 45 -14.75 -25.82 2.26
N GLY A 46 -13.50 -25.38 2.36
CA GLY A 46 -12.92 -24.38 1.46
C GLY A 46 -13.31 -22.93 1.79
N LYS A 47 -14.17 -22.70 2.80
CA LYS A 47 -14.42 -21.35 3.34
C LYS A 47 -13.43 -21.05 4.46
N TYR A 48 -13.05 -19.78 4.57
CA TYR A 48 -12.00 -19.33 5.46
C TYR A 48 -12.35 -18.04 6.19
N VAL A 49 -11.58 -17.77 7.24
CA VAL A 49 -11.45 -16.49 7.91
C VAL A 49 -10.05 -15.95 7.59
N ALA A 50 -9.98 -14.75 7.03
CA ALA A 50 -8.72 -14.10 6.70
C ALA A 50 -8.29 -13.10 7.79
N SER A 51 -6.98 -12.94 7.98
CA SER A 51 -6.42 -11.83 8.74
C SER A 51 -6.47 -10.54 7.93
N ASP A 52 -6.26 -9.41 8.60
CA ASP A 52 -5.84 -8.20 7.90
C ASP A 52 -4.46 -8.43 7.24
N THR A 53 -4.17 -7.62 6.22
CA THR A 53 -2.88 -7.65 5.54
C THR A 53 -1.78 -7.06 6.39
N PHE A 54 -0.59 -7.67 6.39
CA PHE A 54 0.58 -7.18 7.12
C PHE A 54 1.82 -7.17 6.22
N MET A 55 2.72 -6.19 6.43
CA MET A 55 3.86 -5.97 5.56
C MET A 55 5.14 -6.61 6.10
N VAL A 56 5.80 -7.45 5.30
CA VAL A 56 7.13 -8.02 5.59
C VAL A 56 7.97 -8.01 4.33
N GLY A 57 9.20 -7.49 4.44
CA GLY A 57 10.12 -7.45 3.30
C GLY A 57 9.71 -6.50 2.18
N GLY A 58 8.75 -5.60 2.41
CA GLY A 58 8.17 -4.71 1.38
C GLY A 58 7.04 -5.35 0.57
N TYR A 59 6.51 -6.48 1.02
CA TYR A 59 5.36 -7.16 0.45
C TYR A 59 4.27 -7.31 1.50
N ASP A 60 3.02 -7.32 1.05
CA ASP A 60 1.83 -7.52 1.87
C ASP A 60 1.48 -9.01 1.90
N TRP A 61 1.15 -9.48 3.09
CA TRP A 61 0.85 -10.88 3.40
C TRP A 61 -0.47 -10.98 4.14
N ALA A 62 -1.17 -12.11 4.01
CA ALA A 62 -2.38 -12.41 4.77
C ALA A 62 -2.43 -13.87 5.20
N ILE A 63 -3.05 -14.14 6.35
CA ILE A 63 -3.24 -15.49 6.90
C ILE A 63 -4.68 -15.94 6.61
N TYR A 64 -4.84 -17.17 6.17
CA TYR A 64 -6.12 -17.80 5.86
C TYR A 64 -6.33 -19.02 6.75
N PHE A 65 -7.33 -18.95 7.63
CA PHE A 65 -7.73 -20.05 8.50
C PHE A 65 -9.00 -20.72 7.96
N TYR A 66 -8.95 -22.03 7.75
CA TYR A 66 -10.06 -22.84 7.26
C TYR A 66 -10.55 -23.75 8.39
N PRO A 67 -11.63 -23.37 9.11
CA PRO A 67 -12.19 -24.17 10.21
C PRO A 67 -12.69 -25.54 9.72
N ASP A 68 -13.20 -25.57 8.48
CA ASP A 68 -13.74 -26.75 7.81
C ASP A 68 -12.81 -27.52 6.90
N GLY A 69 -11.53 -27.16 6.93
CA GLY A 69 -10.52 -27.68 6.04
C GLY A 69 -10.60 -27.05 4.65
N LYS A 70 -9.48 -27.04 3.94
CA LYS A 70 -9.39 -26.42 2.61
C LYS A 70 -9.97 -27.28 1.49
N SER A 71 -9.83 -28.60 1.55
CA SER A 71 -10.34 -29.53 0.53
C SER A 71 -11.24 -30.61 1.14
N ALA A 72 -12.17 -31.13 0.32
CA ALA A 72 -13.10 -32.19 0.74
C ALA A 72 -12.42 -33.54 0.99
N GLU A 73 -11.16 -33.68 0.56
CA GLU A 73 -10.33 -34.89 0.69
C GLU A 73 -10.19 -35.37 2.15
N ASP A 74 -10.24 -34.45 3.12
CA ASP A 74 -10.01 -34.72 4.53
C ASP A 74 -11.32 -34.81 5.36
N ASN A 75 -12.48 -34.84 4.70
CA ASN A 75 -13.81 -34.91 5.33
C ASN A 75 -14.02 -33.89 6.46
N SER A 76 -13.44 -32.69 6.37
CA SER A 76 -13.48 -31.63 7.41
C SER A 76 -12.90 -32.04 8.78
N THR A 77 -12.06 -33.08 8.83
CA THR A 77 -11.51 -33.60 10.09
C THR A 77 -10.45 -32.68 10.71
N TYR A 78 -9.79 -31.88 9.88
CA TYR A 78 -8.70 -31.00 10.26
C TYR A 78 -9.06 -29.55 9.97
N VAL A 79 -8.57 -28.64 10.81
CA VAL A 79 -8.47 -27.23 10.45
C VAL A 79 -7.25 -27.05 9.56
N SER A 80 -7.33 -26.15 8.60
CA SER A 80 -6.19 -25.78 7.74
C SER A 80 -5.76 -24.35 7.98
N LEU A 81 -4.48 -24.07 7.77
CA LEU A 81 -3.91 -22.74 7.96
C LEU A 81 -2.91 -22.44 6.85
N PHE A 82 -3.08 -21.30 6.19
CA PHE A 82 -2.29 -20.88 5.04
C PHE A 82 -1.85 -19.42 5.19
N ILE A 83 -0.77 -19.06 4.50
CA ILE A 83 -0.33 -17.69 4.27
C ILE A 83 -0.34 -17.44 2.76
N ALA A 84 -0.73 -16.23 2.36
CA ALA A 84 -0.70 -15.80 0.96
C ALA A 84 0.08 -14.49 0.80
N LEU A 85 0.65 -14.32 -0.38
CA LEU A 85 1.17 -13.04 -0.85
C LEU A 85 0.00 -12.21 -1.40
N ALA A 86 -0.28 -11.07 -0.78
CA ALA A 86 -1.38 -10.17 -1.14
C ALA A 86 -0.95 -9.04 -2.09
N SER A 87 0.34 -8.72 -2.18
CA SER A 87 0.85 -7.72 -3.14
C SER A 87 0.80 -8.24 -4.58
N GLU A 88 0.49 -7.34 -5.53
CA GLU A 88 0.54 -7.62 -6.96
C GLU A 88 1.98 -7.59 -7.49
N GLY A 89 2.33 -8.60 -8.30
CA GLY A 89 3.57 -8.60 -9.09
C GLY A 89 4.76 -9.30 -8.43
N THR A 90 5.35 -10.22 -9.20
CA THR A 90 6.59 -10.99 -8.97
C THR A 90 6.54 -12.14 -7.96
N ASP A 91 7.22 -13.23 -8.30
CA ASP A 91 7.43 -14.41 -7.45
C ASP A 91 8.39 -14.06 -6.30
N VAL A 92 7.93 -14.21 -5.06
CA VAL A 92 8.71 -13.88 -3.86
C VAL A 92 9.21 -15.16 -3.20
N ARG A 93 10.52 -15.21 -2.94
CA ARG A 93 11.10 -16.27 -2.11
C ARG A 93 10.97 -15.92 -0.65
N ALA A 94 10.12 -16.66 0.05
CA ALA A 94 9.87 -16.48 1.46
C ALA A 94 9.96 -17.79 2.22
N LEU A 95 10.20 -17.64 3.50
CA LEU A 95 10.09 -18.69 4.48
C LEU A 95 9.00 -18.26 5.46
N PHE A 96 8.22 -19.20 5.99
CA PHE A 96 7.24 -18.89 7.01
C PHE A 96 7.17 -19.97 8.08
N GLU A 97 6.71 -19.54 9.24
CA GLU A 97 6.36 -20.39 10.38
C GLU A 97 4.96 -20.01 10.84
N LEU A 98 4.13 -21.03 11.08
CA LEU A 98 2.78 -20.85 11.59
C LEU A 98 2.69 -21.55 12.95
N THR A 99 2.21 -20.81 13.93
CA THR A 99 2.19 -21.22 15.33
C THR A 99 0.82 -21.00 15.92
N LEU A 100 0.25 -22.05 16.52
CA LEU A 100 -0.93 -21.92 17.36
C LEU A 100 -0.52 -21.58 18.79
N LEU A 101 -0.98 -20.44 19.31
CA LEU A 101 -0.57 -19.97 20.62
C LEU A 101 -1.36 -20.68 21.73
N ASP A 102 -0.63 -21.16 22.74
CA ASP A 102 -1.20 -21.78 23.93
C ASP A 102 -1.67 -20.67 24.86
N GLN A 103 -2.92 -20.77 25.31
CA GLN A 103 -3.56 -19.75 26.14
C GLN A 103 -3.65 -20.19 27.61
N SER A 104 -3.06 -21.34 27.98
CA SER A 104 -3.00 -21.80 29.39
C SER A 104 -1.92 -21.12 30.24
N GLY A 105 -1.07 -20.27 29.63
CA GLY A 105 0.08 -19.65 30.30
C GLY A 105 1.28 -20.60 30.48
N ARG A 106 1.25 -21.79 29.88
CA ARG A 106 2.34 -22.78 29.93
C ARG A 106 3.28 -22.71 28.72
N GLU A 107 3.03 -21.77 27.80
CA GLU A 107 3.79 -21.53 26.57
C GLU A 107 3.98 -22.77 25.69
N ARG A 108 3.04 -23.72 25.72
CA ARG A 108 3.10 -24.96 24.91
C ARG A 108 2.59 -24.76 23.49
N HIS A 109 3.20 -23.81 22.78
CA HIS A 109 2.82 -23.43 21.43
C HIS A 109 2.94 -24.60 20.44
N LYS A 110 1.93 -24.76 19.58
CA LYS A 110 2.02 -25.71 18.48
C LYS A 110 2.69 -25.03 17.29
N VAL A 111 4.01 -25.16 17.22
CA VAL A 111 4.84 -24.60 16.15
C VAL A 111 4.93 -25.60 15.00
N LEU A 112 4.71 -25.14 13.76
CA LEU A 112 5.10 -25.87 12.57
C LEU A 112 6.33 -25.21 11.93
N PRO A 113 7.51 -25.83 12.08
CA PRO A 113 8.77 -25.19 11.75
C PRO A 113 8.95 -24.99 10.24
N TRP A 114 9.86 -24.09 9.93
CA TRP A 114 10.46 -23.80 8.63
C TRP A 114 10.84 -25.10 7.92
N ARG A 115 10.00 -25.60 7.01
CA ARG A 115 10.28 -26.88 6.33
C ARG A 115 10.96 -26.71 4.99
N LYS A 116 10.65 -25.65 4.22
CA LYS A 116 11.23 -25.36 2.91
C LYS A 116 11.15 -23.87 2.59
N MET A 117 12.11 -23.36 1.83
CA MET A 117 12.00 -22.08 1.13
C MET A 117 10.96 -22.24 0.03
N LEU A 118 10.03 -21.31 -0.05
CA LEU A 118 8.89 -21.39 -0.95
C LEU A 118 8.84 -20.15 -1.85
N ASN A 119 8.45 -20.41 -3.10
CA ASN A 119 8.18 -19.40 -4.11
C ASN A 119 6.69 -19.09 -4.05
N MET A 120 6.36 -17.85 -3.70
CA MET A 120 4.99 -17.38 -3.53
C MET A 120 4.61 -16.54 -4.75
N CYS A 121 3.69 -17.06 -5.57
CA CYS A 121 3.10 -16.32 -6.68
C CYS A 121 1.83 -15.58 -6.21
N PRO A 122 1.55 -14.36 -6.67
CA PRO A 122 0.32 -13.66 -6.30
C PRO A 122 -0.94 -14.33 -6.87
N LEU A 123 -2.07 -14.15 -6.17
CA LEU A 123 -3.41 -14.48 -6.65
C LEU A 123 -3.76 -13.56 -7.84
N ILE A 124 -4.01 -14.12 -9.02
CA ILE A 124 -4.61 -13.38 -10.14
C ILE A 124 -6.10 -13.67 -10.12
N ASP A 125 -6.90 -12.71 -9.64
CA ASP A 125 -8.36 -12.80 -9.69
C ASP A 125 -8.82 -12.41 -11.10
N VAL A 126 -9.05 -13.40 -11.97
CA VAL A 126 -9.61 -13.15 -13.31
C VAL A 126 -11.13 -13.06 -13.17
N GLY A 127 -11.62 -11.88 -12.76
CA GLY A 127 -13.04 -11.57 -12.72
C GLY A 127 -13.63 -11.53 -14.13
N LEU A 128 -14.22 -12.64 -14.58
CA LEU A 128 -15.03 -12.69 -15.81
C LEU A 128 -16.51 -12.58 -15.42
N GLU A 129 -17.07 -11.37 -15.53
CA GLU A 129 -18.51 -11.14 -15.46
C GLU A 129 -19.18 -11.68 -16.72
N ALA A 130 -19.83 -12.84 -16.60
CA ALA A 130 -20.67 -13.40 -17.66
C ALA A 130 -22.11 -12.89 -17.50
N THR A 131 -22.52 -11.92 -18.32
CA THR A 131 -23.94 -11.58 -18.51
C THR A 131 -24.61 -12.61 -19.41
N ARG A 132 -25.84 -12.98 -19.01
CA ARG A 132 -26.58 -14.16 -19.47
C ARG A 132 -27.73 -13.72 -20.38
N GLU A 133 -27.71 -14.07 -21.65
CA GLU A 133 -28.93 -14.21 -22.46
C GLU A 133 -28.80 -15.44 -23.38
N GLY A 134 -29.81 -16.29 -23.36
CA GLY A 134 -29.80 -17.61 -24.01
C GLY A 134 -30.21 -17.57 -25.48
N PHE A 135 -29.99 -18.68 -26.19
CA PHE A 135 -31.01 -19.29 -27.04
C PHE A 135 -30.54 -20.69 -27.50
N SER A 136 -31.51 -21.54 -27.76
CA SER A 136 -31.46 -22.97 -27.98
C SER A 136 -31.09 -23.40 -29.41
N GLY A 137 -30.30 -24.48 -29.51
CA GLY A 137 -30.42 -25.55 -30.51
C GLY A 137 -30.02 -25.28 -31.97
N CYS A 138 -28.92 -25.89 -32.44
CA CYS A 138 -28.83 -26.69 -33.68
C CYS A 138 -27.40 -27.23 -33.93
N LYS A 139 -27.30 -28.46 -34.42
CA LYS A 139 -26.07 -29.15 -34.88
C LYS A 139 -25.58 -28.55 -36.20
N VAL A 140 -24.26 -28.31 -36.38
CA VAL A 140 -23.64 -28.14 -37.71
C VAL A 140 -22.24 -28.75 -37.75
N SER A 141 -21.97 -29.48 -38.84
CA SER A 141 -20.73 -30.11 -39.28
C SER A 141 -19.71 -29.10 -39.85
N VAL A 142 -18.43 -29.43 -39.69
CA VAL A 142 -17.25 -28.57 -39.92
C VAL A 142 -16.88 -28.47 -41.41
N SER A 143 -17.15 -27.32 -42.03
CA SER A 143 -16.39 -26.78 -43.15
C SER A 143 -16.83 -25.33 -43.40
N GLU A 144 -15.86 -24.40 -43.39
CA GLU A 144 -15.99 -22.93 -43.47
C GLU A 144 -16.28 -22.22 -42.13
N LEU A 145 -15.25 -22.05 -41.28
CA LEU A 145 -15.38 -21.33 -40.02
C LEU A 145 -14.83 -19.91 -40.09
N HIS A 146 -15.78 -18.97 -40.19
CA HIS A 146 -15.58 -17.54 -39.93
C HIS A 146 -15.13 -17.29 -38.48
N SER A 147 -14.37 -16.20 -38.32
CA SER A 147 -13.60 -15.70 -37.16
C SER A 147 -14.16 -15.93 -35.75
N HIS A 148 -15.47 -16.07 -35.56
CA HIS A 148 -16.07 -16.30 -34.23
C HIS A 148 -15.85 -17.70 -33.65
N THR A 149 -15.63 -18.72 -34.48
CA THR A 149 -15.55 -20.10 -33.97
C THR A 149 -14.15 -20.50 -33.52
N PHE A 150 -13.12 -19.82 -34.04
CA PHE A 150 -11.75 -19.95 -33.55
C PHE A 150 -11.62 -19.39 -32.12
N ILE A 151 -12.37 -18.33 -31.81
CA ILE A 151 -12.42 -17.72 -30.47
C ILE A 151 -13.11 -18.66 -29.49
N VAL A 152 -14.23 -19.29 -29.85
CA VAL A 152 -14.93 -20.24 -28.96
C VAL A 152 -14.10 -21.50 -28.69
N LEU A 153 -13.40 -22.04 -29.70
CA LEU A 153 -12.52 -23.18 -29.51
C LEU A 153 -11.26 -22.82 -28.70
N CYS A 154 -10.68 -21.63 -28.92
CA CYS A 154 -9.60 -21.10 -28.08
C CYS A 154 -10.05 -20.84 -26.64
N CYS A 155 -11.26 -20.31 -26.42
CA CYS A 155 -11.82 -20.08 -25.09
C CYS A 155 -12.16 -21.38 -24.37
N TYR A 156 -12.61 -22.42 -25.09
CA TYR A 156 -12.89 -23.73 -24.49
C TYR A 156 -11.61 -24.50 -24.18
N VAL A 157 -10.61 -24.47 -25.07
CA VAL A 157 -9.29 -25.06 -24.79
C VAL A 157 -8.56 -24.28 -23.70
N SER A 158 -8.67 -22.95 -23.65
CA SER A 158 -8.17 -22.09 -22.56
C SER A 158 -8.87 -22.39 -21.24
N ALA A 159 -10.20 -22.45 -21.21
CA ALA A 159 -10.97 -22.69 -20.00
C ALA A 159 -10.76 -24.11 -19.47
N VAL A 160 -10.67 -25.12 -20.35
CA VAL A 160 -10.36 -26.51 -19.96
C VAL A 160 -8.90 -26.63 -19.53
N TYR A 161 -7.95 -25.96 -20.20
CA TYR A 161 -6.54 -25.93 -19.79
C TYR A 161 -6.34 -25.20 -18.46
N LEU A 162 -7.03 -24.07 -18.23
CA LEU A 162 -7.04 -23.33 -16.95
C LEU A 162 -7.74 -24.13 -15.86
N SER A 163 -8.84 -24.83 -16.16
CA SER A 163 -9.52 -25.70 -15.19
C SER A 163 -8.67 -26.89 -14.81
N ILE A 164 -7.96 -27.50 -15.76
CA ILE A 164 -7.04 -28.62 -15.53
C ILE A 164 -5.77 -28.15 -14.80
N VAL A 165 -5.24 -26.96 -15.12
CA VAL A 165 -4.10 -26.37 -14.40
C VAL A 165 -4.51 -25.95 -12.97
N ALA A 166 -5.70 -25.41 -12.76
CA ALA A 166 -6.25 -25.07 -11.44
C ALA A 166 -6.66 -26.30 -10.60
N TYR A 167 -6.95 -27.45 -11.23
CA TYR A 167 -7.21 -28.71 -10.52
C TYR A 167 -5.93 -29.50 -10.20
N LEU A 168 -4.87 -29.33 -11.00
CA LEU A 168 -3.60 -30.04 -10.81
C LEU A 168 -2.59 -29.29 -9.93
N TRP A 169 -2.78 -27.99 -9.71
CA TRP A 169 -1.99 -27.16 -8.80
C TRP A 169 -2.95 -26.50 -7.82
N GLY A 170 -2.68 -26.62 -6.52
CA GLY A 170 -3.48 -25.93 -5.49
C GLY A 170 -3.62 -24.44 -5.81
N THR A 171 -4.71 -23.82 -5.34
CA THR A 171 -5.02 -22.39 -5.49
C THR A 171 -3.75 -21.53 -5.58
N PRO A 172 -3.45 -20.88 -6.73
CA PRO A 172 -2.22 -20.13 -6.91
C PRO A 172 -2.08 -19.06 -5.82
N GLY A 173 -1.00 -19.14 -5.03
CA GLY A 173 -0.59 -18.04 -4.14
C GLY A 173 -0.86 -18.18 -2.65
N GLU A 174 -1.38 -19.32 -2.20
CA GLU A 174 -1.44 -19.65 -0.77
C GLU A 174 -0.59 -20.87 -0.43
N GLU A 175 0.32 -20.75 0.55
CA GLU A 175 1.14 -21.84 1.07
C GLU A 175 0.84 -22.11 2.54
N GLY A 176 0.88 -23.38 2.96
CA GLY A 176 0.49 -23.73 4.32
C GLY A 176 0.19 -25.20 4.54
N TYR A 177 -0.64 -25.48 5.54
CA TYR A 177 -0.87 -26.81 6.07
C TYR A 177 -2.35 -27.19 5.96
N LYS A 178 -2.65 -28.12 5.03
CA LYS A 178 -4.00 -28.72 4.89
C LYS A 178 -4.45 -29.40 6.18
N ARG A 179 -3.56 -30.16 6.82
CA ARG A 179 -3.82 -30.91 8.06
C ARG A 179 -3.10 -30.25 9.24
N PHE A 180 -3.39 -28.98 9.52
CA PHE A 180 -2.68 -28.20 10.54
C PHE A 180 -2.92 -28.77 11.95
N PHE A 181 -4.19 -28.96 12.32
CA PHE A 181 -4.56 -29.55 13.62
C PHE A 181 -5.90 -30.28 13.51
N LYS A 182 -6.06 -31.39 14.26
CA LYS A 182 -7.36 -32.10 14.31
C LYS A 182 -8.40 -31.21 14.98
N ARG A 183 -9.57 -31.05 14.37
CA ARG A 183 -10.61 -30.18 14.94
C ARG A 183 -11.07 -30.63 16.32
N SER A 184 -11.37 -31.92 16.49
CA SER A 184 -11.81 -32.45 17.78
C SER A 184 -10.78 -32.21 18.88
N ALA A 185 -9.50 -32.36 18.57
CA ALA A 185 -8.42 -32.05 19.50
C ALA A 185 -8.30 -30.54 19.77
N LEU A 186 -8.54 -29.68 18.77
CA LEU A 186 -8.50 -28.22 18.91
C LEU A 186 -9.55 -27.75 19.91
N GLU A 187 -10.79 -28.22 19.73
CA GLU A 187 -11.95 -27.82 20.55
C GLU A 187 -11.78 -28.21 22.02
N THR A 188 -11.01 -29.26 22.32
CA THR A 188 -10.72 -29.71 23.68
C THR A 188 -9.38 -29.21 24.23
N SER A 189 -8.61 -28.44 23.45
CA SER A 189 -7.25 -28.03 23.80
C SER A 189 -7.21 -26.68 24.53
N ASP A 190 -6.06 -26.36 25.11
CA ASP A 190 -5.78 -25.03 25.67
C ASP A 190 -5.45 -23.96 24.61
N TYR A 191 -5.47 -24.33 23.32
CA TYR A 191 -5.31 -23.38 22.22
C TYR A 191 -6.58 -22.57 21.93
N LEU A 192 -7.76 -23.12 22.27
CA LEU A 192 -9.05 -22.43 22.15
C LEU A 192 -9.56 -22.09 23.55
N LYS A 193 -9.51 -20.81 23.93
CA LYS A 193 -10.01 -20.29 25.20
C LYS A 193 -10.97 -19.15 24.95
N ASP A 194 -12.05 -19.08 25.72
CA ASP A 194 -13.07 -18.03 25.62
C ASP A 194 -13.59 -17.81 24.18
N ASN A 195 -13.70 -18.91 23.42
CA ASN A 195 -14.09 -18.91 22.01
C ASN A 195 -13.14 -18.15 21.07
N CYS A 196 -11.90 -17.94 21.51
CA CYS A 196 -10.85 -17.22 20.79
C CYS A 196 -9.67 -18.14 20.46
N LEU A 197 -9.20 -18.05 19.21
CA LEU A 197 -8.00 -18.74 18.73
C LEU A 197 -6.93 -17.71 18.40
N GLN A 198 -5.70 -17.93 18.87
CA GLN A 198 -4.56 -17.06 18.56
C GLN A 198 -3.54 -17.78 17.68
N ILE A 199 -3.22 -17.17 16.55
CA ILE A 199 -2.29 -17.69 15.55
C ILE A 199 -1.16 -16.66 15.41
N ARG A 200 0.09 -17.12 15.49
CA ARG A 200 1.26 -16.32 15.15
C ARG A 200 1.84 -16.80 13.85
N CYS A 201 2.11 -15.89 12.93
CA CYS A 201 2.87 -16.16 11.73
C CYS A 201 4.19 -15.38 11.76
N CYS A 202 5.29 -16.05 11.48
CA CYS A 202 6.58 -15.41 11.24
C CYS A 202 6.92 -15.60 9.76
N VAL A 203 7.35 -14.54 9.09
CA VAL A 203 7.70 -14.53 7.66
C VAL A 203 9.12 -14.01 7.51
N GLY A 204 9.95 -14.70 6.73
CA GLY A 204 11.30 -14.30 6.35
C GLY A 204 11.41 -14.18 4.83
N VAL A 205 11.49 -12.96 4.32
CA VAL A 205 11.60 -12.70 2.87
C VAL A 205 13.07 -12.64 2.46
N VAL A 206 13.48 -13.52 1.54
CA VAL A 206 14.86 -13.60 1.07
C VAL A 206 15.07 -12.70 -0.14
N LYS A 207 15.93 -11.69 0.03
CA LYS A 207 16.36 -10.79 -1.03
C LYS A 207 17.77 -11.18 -1.47
N SER A 208 17.92 -11.59 -2.73
CA SER A 208 19.23 -11.78 -3.34
C SER A 208 19.66 -10.52 -4.09
N ARG A 209 20.85 -10.01 -3.78
CA ARG A 209 21.51 -8.96 -4.57
C ARG A 209 22.81 -9.52 -5.13
N THR A 210 23.03 -9.32 -6.41
CA THR A 210 24.32 -9.63 -7.06
C THR A 210 25.19 -8.39 -6.96
N GLU A 211 26.22 -8.45 -6.12
CA GLU A 211 27.21 -7.39 -6.00
C GLU A 211 28.35 -7.70 -6.98
N GLY A 212 28.30 -7.06 -8.15
CA GLY A 212 29.46 -6.93 -9.03
C GLY A 212 30.26 -5.67 -8.67
N PRO A 213 31.54 -5.56 -9.08
CA PRO A 213 32.28 -4.32 -8.93
C PRO A 213 31.51 -3.20 -9.65
N LYS A 214 30.93 -2.26 -8.88
CA LYS A 214 30.44 -0.99 -9.43
C LYS A 214 31.66 -0.26 -9.94
N ILE A 215 31.94 -0.33 -11.24
CA ILE A 215 33.18 0.21 -11.82
C ILE A 215 33.29 1.73 -11.56
N TYR A 216 32.19 2.43 -11.25
CA TYR A 216 32.22 3.79 -10.71
C TYR A 216 30.88 4.11 -10.04
N CYS A 217 30.91 4.44 -8.74
CA CYS A 217 29.77 5.06 -8.07
C CYS A 217 30.04 6.56 -8.06
N ILE A 218 29.58 7.27 -9.09
CA ILE A 218 29.63 8.73 -9.10
C ILE A 218 28.60 9.19 -8.07
N PRO A 219 28.99 9.89 -6.99
CA PRO A 219 28.02 10.46 -6.06
C PRO A 219 27.21 11.50 -6.82
N LEU A 220 25.95 11.17 -7.13
CA LEU A 220 25.03 12.11 -7.72
C LEU A 220 24.57 13.08 -6.63
N PRO A 221 24.62 14.41 -6.86
CA PRO A 221 24.03 15.35 -5.93
C PRO A 221 22.52 15.12 -5.83
N PRO A 222 21.90 15.37 -4.66
CA PRO A 222 20.44 15.35 -4.52
C PRO A 222 19.77 16.29 -5.53
N SER A 223 18.53 15.99 -5.91
CA SER A 223 17.75 16.88 -6.78
C SER A 223 17.53 18.23 -6.09
N ASP A 224 17.84 19.31 -6.80
CA ASP A 224 17.68 20.70 -6.35
C ASP A 224 16.51 21.41 -7.05
N ILE A 225 15.68 20.68 -7.81
CA ILE A 225 14.57 21.24 -8.60
C ILE A 225 13.61 22.07 -7.74
N GLY A 226 13.21 21.58 -6.56
CA GLY A 226 12.34 22.31 -5.64
C GLY A 226 12.97 23.61 -5.14
N GLN A 227 14.29 23.63 -4.93
CA GLN A 227 15.01 24.86 -4.56
C GLN A 227 15.06 25.85 -5.72
N GLN A 228 15.22 25.37 -6.96
CA GLN A 228 15.24 26.21 -8.15
C GLN A 228 13.88 26.89 -8.41
N PHE A 229 12.79 26.11 -8.40
CA PHE A 229 11.43 26.66 -8.48
C PHE A 229 11.11 27.56 -7.28
N GLY A 230 11.58 27.18 -6.11
CA GLY A 230 11.39 27.98 -4.93
C GLY A 230 12.06 29.36 -4.99
N LYS A 231 13.29 29.42 -5.51
CA LYS A 231 13.98 30.70 -5.80
C LYS A 231 13.19 31.54 -6.81
N LEU A 232 12.56 30.91 -7.80
CA LEU A 232 11.70 31.59 -8.76
C LEU A 232 10.53 32.29 -8.05
N LEU A 233 9.80 31.58 -7.18
CA LEU A 233 8.71 32.17 -6.39
C LEU A 233 9.21 33.34 -5.51
N LYS A 234 10.29 33.13 -4.75
CA LYS A 234 10.86 34.16 -3.86
C LYS A 234 11.33 35.40 -4.62
N SER A 235 11.85 35.24 -5.82
CA SER A 235 12.35 36.35 -6.64
C SER A 235 11.24 37.18 -7.29
N GLY A 236 10.03 36.62 -7.44
CA GLY A 236 8.91 37.25 -8.16
C GLY A 236 9.12 37.43 -9.67
N LYS A 237 10.26 37.01 -10.22
CA LYS A 237 10.61 37.22 -11.64
C LYS A 237 9.70 36.40 -12.55
N GLY A 238 9.01 37.07 -13.47
CA GLY A 238 8.15 36.41 -14.45
C GLY A 238 6.79 35.98 -13.90
N THR A 239 6.40 36.48 -12.73
CA THR A 239 5.05 36.28 -12.19
C THR A 239 4.00 36.92 -13.12
N ASP A 240 2.94 36.17 -13.39
CA ASP A 240 1.91 36.50 -14.38
C ASP A 240 0.48 36.40 -13.80
N VAL A 241 0.38 36.13 -12.50
CA VAL A 241 -0.86 36.14 -11.70
C VAL A 241 -0.57 36.60 -10.28
N ASN A 242 -1.51 37.35 -9.70
CA ASN A 242 -1.53 37.74 -8.30
C ASN A 242 -2.75 37.13 -7.61
N PHE A 243 -2.62 36.78 -6.34
CA PHE A 243 -3.71 36.33 -5.49
C PHE A 243 -3.88 37.28 -4.31
N GLU A 244 -5.10 37.74 -4.09
CA GLU A 244 -5.46 38.53 -2.91
C GLU A 244 -6.11 37.59 -1.89
N VAL A 245 -5.45 37.38 -0.75
CA VAL A 245 -5.85 36.43 0.29
C VAL A 245 -5.69 37.09 1.66
N ASP A 246 -6.79 37.22 2.40
CA ASP A 246 -6.78 37.82 3.75
C ASP A 246 -6.11 39.21 3.81
N GLY A 247 -6.29 40.02 2.76
CA GLY A 247 -5.67 41.35 2.61
C GLY A 247 -4.21 41.33 2.16
N GLU A 248 -3.57 40.17 2.04
CA GLU A 248 -2.21 40.01 1.50
C GLU A 248 -2.24 39.68 0.00
N THR A 249 -1.21 40.14 -0.73
CA THR A 249 -1.05 39.85 -2.17
C THR A 249 0.11 38.89 -2.41
N PHE A 250 -0.17 37.79 -3.10
CA PHE A 250 0.80 36.75 -3.47
C PHE A 250 0.97 36.67 -4.99
N SER A 251 2.16 37.02 -5.48
CA SER A 251 2.50 36.86 -6.90
C SER A 251 3.00 35.44 -7.20
N ALA A 252 2.55 34.85 -8.31
CA ALA A 252 2.88 33.48 -8.70
C ALA A 252 2.90 33.31 -10.24
N HIS A 253 3.17 32.07 -10.67
CA HIS A 253 3.32 31.67 -12.07
C HIS A 253 2.21 30.71 -12.48
N LYS A 254 1.38 31.10 -13.46
CA LYS A 254 0.22 30.31 -13.91
C LYS A 254 0.59 28.89 -14.33
N LEU A 255 1.70 28.73 -15.04
CA LEU A 255 2.16 27.41 -15.51
C LEU A 255 2.52 26.47 -14.37
N VAL A 256 3.17 26.97 -13.31
CA VAL A 256 3.53 26.16 -12.14
C VAL A 256 2.26 25.72 -11.42
N LEU A 257 1.33 26.65 -11.17
CA LEU A 257 0.08 26.35 -10.47
C LEU A 257 -0.81 25.37 -11.26
N ALA A 258 -0.95 25.60 -12.57
CA ALA A 258 -1.74 24.73 -13.45
C ALA A 258 -1.12 23.35 -13.67
N GLY A 259 0.21 23.22 -13.54
CA GLY A 259 0.88 21.92 -13.56
C GLY A 259 0.67 21.13 -12.26
N ARG A 260 0.49 21.82 -11.14
CA ARG A 260 0.43 21.21 -9.79
C ARG A 260 -0.99 21.00 -9.28
N SER A 261 -1.96 21.78 -9.74
CA SER A 261 -3.35 21.71 -9.30
C SER A 261 -4.30 21.66 -10.50
N PRO A 262 -5.15 20.63 -10.61
CA PRO A 262 -6.17 20.57 -11.66
C PRO A 262 -7.20 21.71 -11.52
N VAL A 263 -7.45 22.16 -10.30
CA VAL A 263 -8.37 23.27 -10.01
C VAL A 263 -7.79 24.58 -10.51
N PHE A 264 -6.53 24.89 -10.21
CA PHE A 264 -5.88 26.08 -10.79
C PHE A 264 -5.73 25.98 -12.30
N ARG A 265 -5.48 24.78 -12.85
CA ARG A 265 -5.47 24.58 -14.30
C ARG A 265 -6.80 24.98 -14.93
N ALA A 266 -7.91 24.50 -14.37
CA ALA A 266 -9.24 24.86 -14.84
C ALA A 266 -9.55 26.35 -14.64
N GLN A 267 -9.18 26.94 -13.50
CA GLN A 267 -9.44 28.34 -13.20
C GLN A 267 -8.64 29.29 -14.11
N LEU A 268 -7.39 28.95 -14.43
CA LEU A 268 -6.49 29.82 -15.19
C LEU A 268 -6.56 29.61 -16.71
N TYR A 269 -6.83 28.38 -17.15
CA TYR A 269 -6.79 28.00 -18.57
C TYR A 269 -8.09 27.39 -19.10
N GLY A 270 -9.10 27.18 -18.24
CA GLY A 270 -10.37 26.59 -18.63
C GLY A 270 -11.30 27.54 -19.41
N PRO A 271 -12.46 27.03 -19.85
CA PRO A 271 -13.40 27.77 -20.71
C PRO A 271 -13.96 29.05 -20.07
N MET A 272 -14.05 29.08 -18.74
CA MET A 272 -14.55 30.21 -17.96
C MET A 272 -13.44 31.15 -17.46
N LYS A 273 -12.22 31.04 -18.00
CA LYS A 273 -11.12 31.93 -17.61
C LYS A 273 -11.51 33.37 -17.93
N ASP A 274 -11.45 34.23 -16.92
CA ASP A 274 -11.53 35.66 -17.17
C ASP A 274 -10.20 36.12 -17.78
N LEU A 275 -10.25 36.48 -19.05
CA LEU A 275 -9.10 36.91 -19.85
C LEU A 275 -8.44 38.18 -19.30
N SER A 276 -9.15 38.97 -18.49
CA SER A 276 -8.67 40.24 -17.93
C SER A 276 -8.09 40.13 -16.52
N THR A 277 -8.34 39.01 -15.84
CA THR A 277 -8.08 38.93 -14.40
C THR A 277 -6.64 38.50 -14.11
N ARG A 278 -5.79 39.50 -13.84
CA ARG A 278 -4.43 39.31 -13.29
C ARG A 278 -4.42 39.17 -11.76
N CYS A 279 -5.53 39.44 -11.08
CA CYS A 279 -5.67 39.36 -9.63
C CYS A 279 -6.85 38.47 -9.23
N ILE A 280 -6.58 37.33 -8.59
CA ILE A 280 -7.60 36.38 -8.18
C ILE A 280 -7.81 36.50 -6.68
N LYS A 281 -9.03 36.81 -6.25
CA LYS A 281 -9.38 36.82 -4.83
C LYS A 281 -9.61 35.39 -4.33
N VAL A 282 -8.98 35.02 -3.21
CA VAL A 282 -9.22 33.75 -2.53
C VAL A 282 -9.96 34.04 -1.24
N GLU A 283 -11.26 33.77 -1.26
CA GLU A 283 -12.13 33.86 -0.09
C GLU A 283 -11.96 32.63 0.82
N ASP A 284 -12.26 32.81 2.11
CA ASP A 284 -12.25 31.77 3.15
C ASP A 284 -10.91 31.05 3.33
N MET A 285 -9.80 31.76 3.13
CA MET A 285 -8.46 31.24 3.40
C MET A 285 -7.60 32.29 4.07
N LYS A 286 -6.93 31.91 5.16
CA LYS A 286 -5.95 32.77 5.83
C LYS A 286 -4.65 32.83 5.04
N ALA A 287 -4.00 33.99 5.02
CA ALA A 287 -2.74 34.20 4.31
C ALA A 287 -1.63 33.15 4.61
N PRO A 288 -1.39 32.73 5.88
CA PRO A 288 -0.39 31.70 6.19
C PRO A 288 -0.68 30.33 5.57
N VAL A 289 -1.96 29.96 5.43
CA VAL A 289 -2.38 28.68 4.84
C VAL A 289 -2.11 28.71 3.33
N PHE A 290 -2.45 29.82 2.68
CA PHE A 290 -2.17 30.00 1.25
C PHE A 290 -0.68 30.07 0.96
N LYS A 291 0.10 30.71 1.84
CA LYS A 291 1.57 30.72 1.76
C LYS A 291 2.15 29.29 1.86
N ALA A 292 1.63 28.45 2.76
CA ALA A 292 2.03 27.05 2.85
C ALA A 292 1.63 26.23 1.61
N LEU A 293 0.44 26.48 1.08
CA LEU A 293 -0.05 25.88 -0.17
C LEU A 293 0.88 26.21 -1.35
N LEU A 294 1.24 27.49 -1.51
CA LEU A 294 2.19 27.93 -2.54
C LEU A 294 3.57 27.32 -2.32
N HIS A 295 4.07 27.27 -1.08
CA HIS A 295 5.35 26.63 -0.79
C HIS A 295 5.35 25.17 -1.27
N PHE A 296 4.30 24.41 -0.94
CA PHE A 296 4.17 23.02 -1.38
C PHE A 296 4.11 22.89 -2.92
N MET A 297 3.45 23.81 -3.61
CA MET A 297 3.40 23.77 -5.08
C MET A 297 4.78 23.94 -5.74
N TYR A 298 5.67 24.74 -5.14
CA TYR A 298 7.00 25.03 -5.71
C TYR A 298 8.12 24.12 -5.17
N TRP A 299 8.07 23.71 -3.92
CA TRP A 299 9.10 22.86 -3.30
C TRP A 299 8.72 21.37 -3.20
N ASP A 300 7.44 21.03 -3.39
CA ASP A 300 6.90 19.69 -3.11
C ASP A 300 7.18 19.22 -1.67
N SER A 301 7.28 20.17 -0.75
CA SER A 301 7.46 19.95 0.69
C SER A 301 6.68 20.95 1.51
N LEU A 302 6.28 20.54 2.71
CA LEU A 302 5.71 21.44 3.68
C LEU A 302 6.80 22.39 4.21
N PRO A 303 6.52 23.68 4.31
CA PRO A 303 7.41 24.63 4.99
C PRO A 303 7.50 24.31 6.48
N ASP A 304 8.54 24.83 7.13
CA ASP A 304 8.56 24.86 8.58
C ASP A 304 7.44 25.79 9.07
N MET A 305 6.47 25.20 9.76
CA MET A 305 5.26 25.91 10.19
C MET A 305 5.56 26.90 11.32
N GLU A 306 6.63 26.68 12.09
CA GLU A 306 7.09 27.61 13.13
C GLU A 306 7.62 28.91 12.52
N GLU A 307 8.31 28.82 11.38
CA GLU A 307 8.86 29.97 10.65
C GLU A 307 7.75 30.81 9.96
N LEU A 308 6.62 30.17 9.62
CA LEU A 308 5.50 30.84 8.94
C LEU A 308 4.59 31.66 9.84
N THR A 309 4.33 31.19 11.07
CA THR A 309 3.33 31.80 11.97
C THR A 309 3.96 32.71 13.02
N GLY A 310 5.27 32.61 13.26
CA GLY A 310 5.95 33.34 14.34
C GLY A 310 5.43 33.02 15.75
N MET A 311 4.60 31.97 15.87
CA MET A 311 3.95 31.55 17.11
C MET A 311 4.20 30.06 17.31
N ASN A 312 4.80 29.68 18.45
CA ASN A 312 4.72 28.31 18.96
C ASN A 312 3.60 28.25 19.99
N PRO A 313 2.49 27.58 19.66
CA PRO A 313 2.17 26.34 20.38
C PRO A 313 1.81 25.19 19.42
N LYS A 314 2.03 23.93 19.83
CA LYS A 314 1.60 22.71 19.10
C LYS A 314 0.18 22.78 18.50
N TRP A 315 -0.78 23.45 19.17
CA TRP A 315 -2.15 23.60 18.65
C TRP A 315 -2.25 24.49 17.40
N ALA A 316 -1.35 25.45 17.22
CA ALA A 316 -1.27 26.25 16.00
C ALA A 316 -0.84 25.38 14.81
N SER A 317 0.04 24.39 15.02
CA SER A 317 0.41 23.41 13.99
C SER A 317 -0.76 22.49 13.60
N THR A 318 -1.53 21.99 14.57
CA THR A 318 -2.69 21.13 14.29
C THR A 318 -3.81 21.88 13.55
N LEU A 319 -4.18 23.07 14.02
CA LEU A 319 -5.20 23.90 13.35
C LEU A 319 -4.76 24.33 11.94
N MET A 320 -3.48 24.69 11.78
CA MET A 320 -2.91 24.96 10.45
C MET A 320 -2.92 23.73 9.55
N SER A 321 -2.65 22.54 10.09
CA SER A 321 -2.70 21.28 9.34
C SER A 321 -4.12 20.95 8.89
N GLN A 322 -5.15 21.24 9.72
CA GLN A 322 -6.55 21.10 9.33
C GLN A 322 -6.96 22.08 8.23
N HIS A 323 -6.58 23.36 8.35
CA HIS A 323 -6.85 24.34 7.30
C HIS A 323 -6.12 24.02 6.00
N LEU A 324 -4.88 23.53 6.09
CA LEU A 324 -4.09 23.13 4.94
C LEU A 324 -4.64 21.84 4.30
N LEU A 325 -5.17 20.91 5.09
CA LEU A 325 -5.90 19.74 4.60
C LEU A 325 -7.11 20.16 3.75
N ALA A 326 -7.94 21.06 4.29
CA ALA A 326 -9.09 21.60 3.56
C ALA A 326 -8.68 22.33 2.28
N ALA A 327 -7.58 23.09 2.32
CA ALA A 327 -7.02 23.74 1.13
C ALA A 327 -6.50 22.71 0.11
N ALA A 328 -5.85 21.63 0.57
CA ALA A 328 -5.35 20.57 -0.29
C ALA A 328 -6.50 19.87 -1.05
N ASP A 329 -7.59 19.57 -0.36
CA ASP A 329 -8.82 19.06 -1.00
C ASP A 329 -9.41 20.07 -1.99
N ARG A 330 -9.57 21.33 -1.56
CA ARG A 330 -10.13 22.41 -2.40
C ARG A 330 -9.38 22.57 -3.72
N TYR A 331 -8.06 22.40 -3.73
CA TYR A 331 -7.21 22.57 -4.91
C TYR A 331 -6.76 21.26 -5.56
N GLY A 332 -7.25 20.11 -5.10
CA GLY A 332 -6.94 18.79 -5.68
C GLY A 332 -5.47 18.41 -5.57
N LEU A 333 -4.87 18.57 -4.39
CA LEU A 333 -3.47 18.26 -4.09
C LEU A 333 -3.36 17.00 -3.23
N ASP A 334 -3.54 15.83 -3.84
CA ASP A 334 -3.65 14.54 -3.11
C ASP A 334 -2.44 14.25 -2.21
N ARG A 335 -1.21 14.52 -2.68
CA ARG A 335 0.00 14.30 -1.87
C ARG A 335 0.05 15.23 -0.65
N LEU A 336 -0.35 16.49 -0.80
CA LEU A 336 -0.43 17.43 0.33
C LEU A 336 -1.50 16.98 1.33
N ARG A 337 -2.67 16.55 0.83
CA ARG A 337 -3.76 16.03 1.65
C ARG A 337 -3.28 14.88 2.53
N LEU A 338 -2.66 13.86 1.94
CA LEU A 338 -2.14 12.70 2.67
C LEU A 338 -1.05 13.08 3.69
N LEU A 339 -0.19 14.06 3.36
CA LEU A 339 0.80 14.56 4.32
C LEU A 339 0.14 15.24 5.53
N CYS A 340 -0.92 16.03 5.31
CA CYS A 340 -1.68 16.65 6.39
C CYS A 340 -2.45 15.61 7.22
N GLU A 341 -3.06 14.60 6.59
CA GLU A 341 -3.73 13.48 7.30
C GLU A 341 -2.75 12.71 8.18
N ALA A 342 -1.58 12.35 7.66
CA ALA A 342 -0.54 11.65 8.42
C ALA A 342 -0.11 12.44 9.65
N LYS A 343 0.14 13.75 9.49
CA LYS A 343 0.53 14.63 10.59
C LYS A 343 -0.57 14.77 11.66
N LEU A 344 -1.83 14.87 11.25
CA LEU A 344 -2.96 14.91 12.18
C LEU A 344 -3.15 13.57 12.92
N CYS A 345 -2.88 12.44 12.27
CA CYS A 345 -2.91 11.12 12.91
C CYS A 345 -1.83 10.95 14.00
N GLU A 346 -0.61 11.43 13.74
CA GLU A 346 0.48 11.42 14.73
C GLU A 346 0.13 12.23 15.98
N ASP A 347 -0.45 13.42 15.81
CA ASP A 347 -0.87 14.29 16.92
C ASP A 347 -1.96 13.63 17.81
N VAL A 348 -2.90 12.89 17.20
CA VAL A 348 -3.93 12.13 17.94
C VAL A 348 -3.32 10.99 18.75
N ALA A 349 -2.34 10.26 18.18
CA ALA A 349 -1.67 9.16 18.87
C ALA A 349 -0.90 9.65 20.11
N ILE A 350 -0.21 10.79 20.02
CA ILE A 350 0.58 11.35 21.13
C ILE A 350 -0.31 11.80 22.30
N ASN A 351 -1.44 12.47 22.01
CA ASN A 351 -2.36 12.92 23.06
C ASN A 351 -3.09 11.75 23.76
N THR A 352 -3.36 10.67 23.01
CA THR A 352 -3.98 9.46 23.57
C THR A 352 -3.03 8.70 24.50
N VAL A 353 -1.73 8.66 24.18
CA VAL A 353 -0.70 8.05 25.05
C VAL A 353 -0.47 8.90 26.31
N ALA A 354 -0.45 10.23 26.19
CA ALA A 354 -0.25 11.13 27.33
C ALA A 354 -1.39 11.07 28.36
N ASN A 355 -2.66 10.99 27.91
CA ASN A 355 -3.81 10.88 28.82
C ASN A 355 -3.92 9.51 29.51
N ASN A 356 -3.38 8.44 28.91
CA ASN A 356 -3.41 7.10 29.48
C ASN A 356 -2.32 6.83 30.54
N ILE A 357 -1.32 7.71 30.66
CA ILE A 357 -0.25 7.59 31.67
C ILE A 357 -0.61 8.36 32.97
N GLY A 358 -1.60 9.28 32.94
CA GLY A 358 -1.91 10.18 34.05
C GLY A 358 -3.07 9.81 34.98
N THR A 359 -4.04 8.99 34.56
CA THR A 359 -5.21 8.68 35.39
C THR A 359 -5.74 7.28 35.11
N GLY A 360 -5.58 6.37 36.07
CA GLY A 360 -6.19 5.03 36.06
C GLY A 360 -7.72 5.09 36.22
N ARG A 361 -8.45 5.44 35.16
CA ARG A 361 -9.91 5.32 35.08
C ARG A 361 -10.35 4.79 33.72
N THR A 362 -11.03 3.66 33.75
CA THR A 362 -11.78 3.05 32.63
C THR A 362 -13.13 3.73 32.44
N ALA A 363 -13.40 4.31 31.26
CA ALA A 363 -14.75 4.55 30.71
C ALA A 363 -14.66 4.87 29.20
N PRO A 364 -15.73 4.76 28.40
CA PRO A 364 -16.01 3.67 27.46
C PRO A 364 -15.63 3.96 25.99
N LEU A 365 -15.38 2.89 25.24
CA LEU A 365 -15.21 2.86 23.78
C LEU A 365 -16.50 3.25 23.03
N PHE A 366 -16.36 4.04 21.96
CA PHE A 366 -17.24 4.09 20.79
C PHE A 366 -16.41 4.40 19.52
N PRO A 367 -16.87 4.04 18.31
CA PRO A 367 -16.09 3.24 17.39
C PRO A 367 -15.56 4.08 16.23
N ALA A 368 -14.23 4.12 16.11
CA ALA A 368 -13.56 4.61 14.92
C ALA A 368 -13.76 3.61 13.77
N LYS A 369 -14.71 3.90 12.88
CA LYS A 369 -14.57 3.70 11.42
C LYS A 369 -15.80 4.23 10.68
N SER A 370 -15.63 5.37 10.03
CA SER A 370 -15.86 5.48 8.57
C SER A 370 -15.45 6.87 8.07
N ARG A 371 -14.13 7.08 8.01
CA ARG A 371 -13.39 8.13 7.29
C ARG A 371 -13.85 9.58 7.59
N LEU A 372 -13.29 10.16 8.66
CA LEU A 372 -13.28 11.61 8.97
C LEU A 372 -14.62 12.31 9.35
N SER A 373 -15.64 11.60 9.87
CA SER A 373 -16.85 12.25 10.42
C SER A 373 -16.72 12.77 11.87
N GLN A 374 -15.63 12.47 12.59
CA GLN A 374 -15.49 12.78 14.02
C GLN A 374 -14.48 13.91 14.32
N ILE A 375 -13.82 14.48 13.31
CA ILE A 375 -12.68 15.37 13.56
C ILE A 375 -13.06 16.83 13.80
N CYS A 376 -14.16 17.41 13.30
CA CYS A 376 -14.62 18.72 13.77
C CYS A 376 -16.01 19.12 13.22
N GLY A 377 -17.02 19.20 14.10
CA GLY A 377 -18.07 20.22 13.98
C GLY A 377 -19.52 19.75 14.08
N ILE A 378 -20.18 20.14 15.18
CA ILE A 378 -21.57 20.64 15.27
C ILE A 378 -22.57 20.08 14.24
N ALA A 379 -23.37 19.11 14.66
CA ALA A 379 -24.80 19.27 14.94
C ALA A 379 -25.31 18.06 15.75
#